data_AF-A0A8X6NEW0-F1
#
_entry.id   AF-A0A8X6NEW0-F1
#
_cell.length_a   1.000
_cell.length_b   1.000
_cell.length_c   1.000
_cell.angle_alpha   90.00
_cell.angle_beta   90.00
_cell.angle_gamma   90.00
#
_symmetry.space_group_name_H-M   'P 1'
#
loop_
_entity.id
_entity.type
_entity.pdbx_description
1 polymer ?
#
loop_
_entity_poly.entity_id
_entity_poly.type
_entity_poly.pdbx_seq_one_letter_code
_entity_poly.pdbx_strand_id
1 'polypeptide(L)'
;LEDIFLSRVYKFWLWSDFIFKFTSEYREGMQYIRLLQDLANSVFEEKKILYLDKSKTNLKGKRKAMIDVLLQLHLETKELSKDDVMDELMTFLFAGLERTAAALMWAFFMIGLHPEVQQKIQEELDNVFGEDRERYATEDDLNDLTYLSCVLKLECYADVIRSGHTIPKGASCFILSYFLNRDESVYPDPEIFDPDRFLPENAAKLPDCAVVPFGAGQRNCIGLMFATMELKTILSSILRNYNIKSLDSSRCTSFSYVLLSKL
;
A
#
# COMPACT_ATOMS: atom_id res chain seq x y z
N LEU A 1 -2.24 -3.13 13.92
CA LEU A 1 -2.34 -1.77 14.54
C LEU A 1 -3.58 -1.01 14.08
N GLU A 2 -4.04 -1.23 12.85
CA GLU A 2 -5.24 -0.60 12.26
C GLU A 2 -6.52 -0.84 13.09
N ASP A 3 -6.76 -2.06 13.58
CA ASP A 3 -7.92 -2.36 14.43
C ASP A 3 -7.95 -1.57 15.74
N ILE A 4 -6.78 -1.35 16.35
CA ILE A 4 -6.64 -0.56 17.57
C ILE A 4 -6.96 0.91 17.26
N PHE A 5 -6.50 1.43 16.12
CA PHE A 5 -6.83 2.77 15.66
C PHE A 5 -8.35 2.93 15.44
N LEU A 6 -8.97 2.02 14.68
CA LEU A 6 -10.42 2.05 14.44
C LEU A 6 -11.22 1.94 15.74
N SER A 7 -10.80 1.06 16.65
CA SER A 7 -11.40 0.94 17.99
C SER A 7 -11.37 2.28 18.74
N ARG A 8 -10.27 3.03 18.68
CA ARG A 8 -10.19 4.38 19.27
C ARG A 8 -11.08 5.38 18.55
N VAL A 9 -11.22 5.31 17.23
CA VAL A 9 -12.11 6.21 16.48
C VAL A 9 -13.57 6.02 16.92
N TYR A 10 -14.05 4.78 17.00
CA TYR A 10 -15.46 4.49 17.28
C TYR A 10 -15.84 4.53 18.78
N LYS A 11 -14.90 4.23 19.69
CA LYS A 11 -15.17 4.17 21.13
C LYS A 11 -14.76 5.49 21.78
N PHE A 12 -15.71 6.40 21.98
CA PHE A 12 -15.45 7.72 22.55
C PHE A 12 -14.71 7.69 23.90
N TRP A 13 -14.94 6.66 24.72
CA TRP A 13 -14.25 6.50 26.01
C TRP A 13 -12.76 6.16 25.87
N LEU A 14 -12.30 5.72 24.68
CA LEU A 14 -10.90 5.51 24.35
C LEU A 14 -10.21 6.75 23.77
N TRP A 15 -10.93 7.87 23.61
CA TRP A 15 -10.35 9.13 23.12
C TRP A 15 -9.41 9.73 24.16
N SER A 16 -9.72 9.57 25.45
CA SER A 16 -8.80 9.95 26.52
C SER A 16 -7.59 9.03 26.56
N ASP A 17 -6.39 9.59 26.33
CA ASP A 17 -5.14 8.85 26.42
C ASP A 17 -4.93 8.22 27.81
N PHE A 18 -5.42 8.88 28.85
CA PHE A 18 -5.34 8.35 30.21
C PHE A 18 -6.10 7.03 30.31
N ILE A 19 -7.36 6.99 29.86
CA ILE A 19 -8.19 5.79 29.90
C ILE A 19 -7.60 4.71 28.98
N PHE A 20 -7.19 5.08 27.77
CA PHE A 20 -6.67 4.14 26.80
C PHE A 20 -5.44 3.38 27.31
N LYS A 21 -4.54 4.03 28.05
CA LYS A 21 -3.34 3.38 28.62
C LYS A 21 -3.63 2.20 29.55
N PHE A 22 -4.82 2.13 30.14
CA PHE A 22 -5.22 1.02 31.03
C PHE A 22 -5.89 -0.15 30.29
N THR A 23 -6.08 -0.05 28.98
CA THR A 23 -6.74 -1.08 28.18
C THR A 23 -5.81 -2.23 27.78
N SER A 24 -6.40 -3.35 27.36
CA SER A 24 -5.68 -4.44 26.67
C SER A 24 -5.12 -3.96 25.33
N GLU A 25 -5.90 -3.18 24.59
CA GLU A 25 -5.59 -2.69 23.26
C GLU A 25 -4.34 -1.81 23.26
N TYR A 26 -4.16 -0.97 24.28
CA TYR A 26 -2.91 -0.22 24.45
C TYR A 26 -1.71 -1.14 24.68
N ARG A 27 -1.85 -2.15 25.55
CA ARG A 27 -0.76 -3.08 25.86
C ARG A 27 -0.33 -3.87 24.63
N GLU A 28 -1.29 -4.35 23.85
CA GLU A 28 -1.07 -5.04 22.57
C GLU A 28 -0.45 -4.10 21.53
N GLY A 29 -0.97 -2.88 21.38
CA GLY A 29 -0.38 -1.86 20.49
C GLY A 29 1.08 -1.56 20.82
N MET A 30 1.41 -1.47 22.11
CA MET A 30 2.80 -1.27 22.56
C MET A 30 3.71 -2.49 22.35
N GLN A 31 3.17 -3.70 22.13
CA GLN A 31 3.97 -4.84 21.71
C GLN A 31 4.31 -4.73 20.22
N TYR A 32 3.34 -4.40 19.37
CA TYR A 32 3.60 -4.17 17.94
C TYR A 32 4.58 -3.04 17.69
N ILE A 33 4.45 -1.92 18.41
CA ILE A 33 5.39 -0.79 18.31
C ILE A 33 6.80 -1.23 18.70
N ARG A 34 6.96 -2.06 19.74
CA ARG A 34 8.27 -2.57 20.16
C ARG A 34 8.90 -3.46 19.09
N LEU A 35 8.14 -4.35 18.47
CA LEU A 35 8.64 -5.18 17.37
C LEU A 35 9.13 -4.34 16.18
N LEU A 36 8.38 -3.29 15.82
CA LEU A 36 8.78 -2.36 14.77
C LEU A 36 10.03 -1.57 15.16
N GLN A 37 10.15 -1.13 16.42
CA GLN A 37 11.34 -0.46 16.93
C GLN A 37 12.56 -1.38 16.88
N ASP A 38 12.43 -2.63 17.29
CA ASP A 38 13.53 -3.60 17.27
C ASP A 38 14.00 -3.87 15.83
N LEU A 39 13.06 -4.02 14.89
CA LEU A 39 13.36 -4.15 13.47
C LEU A 39 14.08 -2.91 12.93
N ALA A 40 13.55 -1.71 13.21
CA ALA A 40 14.15 -0.46 12.77
C ALA A 40 15.58 -0.30 13.32
N ASN A 41 15.79 -0.63 14.61
CA ASN A 41 17.11 -0.58 15.23
C ASN A 41 18.09 -1.56 14.57
N SER A 42 17.65 -2.78 14.29
CA SER A 42 18.47 -3.77 13.58
C SER A 42 18.89 -3.27 12.20
N VAL A 43 17.94 -2.73 11.42
CA VAL A 43 18.20 -2.17 10.09
C VAL A 43 19.15 -0.98 10.18
N PHE A 44 18.93 -0.07 11.15
CA PHE A 44 19.77 1.10 11.34
C PHE A 44 21.23 0.71 11.63
N GLU A 45 21.47 -0.18 12.58
CA GLU A 45 22.84 -0.57 12.96
C GLU A 45 23.54 -1.31 11.81
N GLU A 46 22.85 -2.23 11.11
CA GLU A 46 23.40 -2.93 9.95
C GLU A 46 23.79 -1.94 8.83
N LYS A 47 22.87 -1.03 8.47
CA LYS A 47 23.11 -0.05 7.39
C LYS A 47 24.17 0.96 7.78
N LYS A 48 24.24 1.37 9.05
CA LYS A 48 25.30 2.25 9.56
C LYS A 48 26.69 1.61 9.41
N ILE A 49 26.84 0.34 9.75
CA ILE A 49 28.11 -0.39 9.58
C ILE A 49 28.51 -0.39 8.10
N LEU A 50 27.57 -0.77 7.21
CA LEU A 50 27.81 -0.78 5.77
C LEU A 50 28.12 0.61 5.20
N TYR A 51 27.47 1.66 5.70
CA TYR A 51 27.71 3.04 5.28
C TYR A 51 29.13 3.50 5.63
N LEU A 52 29.57 3.24 6.86
CA LEU A 52 30.92 3.58 7.32
C LEU A 52 32.03 2.78 6.62
N ASP A 53 31.71 1.59 6.11
CA ASP A 53 32.63 0.80 5.29
C ASP A 53 32.66 1.30 3.83
N LYS A 54 31.49 1.59 3.25
CA LYS A 54 31.36 2.19 1.91
C LYS A 54 31.95 3.58 1.80
N SER A 55 31.97 4.39 2.86
CA SER A 55 32.62 5.72 2.81
C SER A 55 34.13 5.63 2.52
N LYS A 56 34.75 4.46 2.75
CA LYS A 56 36.14 4.18 2.36
C LYS A 56 36.29 3.83 0.87
N THR A 57 35.21 3.45 0.19
CA THR A 57 35.17 3.06 -1.23
C THR A 57 34.24 4.01 -1.99
N ASN A 58 34.79 5.14 -2.43
CA ASN A 58 34.09 6.24 -3.09
C ASN A 58 33.27 5.79 -4.33
N LEU A 59 31.98 5.50 -4.15
CA LEU A 59 31.03 5.19 -5.22
C LEU A 59 30.26 6.46 -5.60
N LYS A 60 30.91 7.39 -6.30
CA LYS A 60 30.21 8.51 -6.94
C LYS A 60 29.33 7.99 -8.08
N GLY A 61 28.03 8.34 -8.06
CA GLY A 61 27.15 8.21 -9.23
C GLY A 61 25.99 7.19 -9.16
N LYS A 62 25.79 6.47 -8.05
CA LYS A 62 24.59 5.62 -7.87
C LYS A 62 23.49 6.36 -7.09
N ARG A 63 22.21 6.15 -7.49
CA ARG A 63 21.05 6.60 -6.70
C ARG A 63 21.19 6.05 -5.28
N LYS A 64 21.09 6.92 -4.27
CA LYS A 64 21.20 6.54 -2.86
C LYS A 64 19.89 5.95 -2.38
N ALA A 65 19.96 4.89 -1.57
CA ALA A 65 18.79 4.42 -0.84
C ALA A 65 18.37 5.47 0.19
N MET A 66 17.09 5.52 0.55
CA MET A 66 16.57 6.47 1.53
C MET A 66 17.36 6.43 2.85
N ILE A 67 17.65 5.24 3.38
CA ILE A 67 18.42 5.09 4.62
C ILE A 67 19.85 5.64 4.50
N ASP A 68 20.48 5.56 3.33
CA ASP A 68 21.81 6.13 3.11
C ASP A 68 21.76 7.66 3.16
N VAL A 69 20.67 8.26 2.67
CA VAL A 69 20.44 9.72 2.77
C VAL A 69 20.22 10.12 4.22
N LEU A 70 19.40 9.40 4.98
CA LEU A 70 19.18 9.66 6.40
C LEU A 70 20.48 9.53 7.21
N LEU A 71 21.28 8.49 6.95
CA LEU A 71 22.57 8.29 7.60
C LEU A 71 23.56 9.40 7.25
N GLN A 72 23.58 9.86 6.00
CA GLN A 72 24.40 11.01 5.59
C GLN A 72 24.00 12.28 6.37
N LEU A 73 22.70 12.57 6.44
CA LEU A 73 22.20 13.74 7.15
C LEU A 73 22.54 13.68 8.65
N HIS A 74 22.45 12.50 9.25
CA HIS A 74 22.78 12.28 10.66
C HIS A 74 24.28 12.35 10.95
N LEU A 75 25.10 11.61 10.19
CA LEU A 75 26.52 11.40 10.52
C LEU A 75 27.44 12.50 9.98
N GLU A 76 27.12 13.06 8.81
CA GLU A 76 27.99 14.04 8.15
C GLU A 76 27.52 15.48 8.41
N THR A 77 26.25 15.77 8.12
CA THR A 77 25.73 17.14 8.22
C THR A 77 25.23 17.50 9.63
N LYS A 78 24.89 16.49 10.43
CA LYS A 78 24.25 16.62 11.75
C LYS A 78 22.93 17.42 11.73
N GLU A 79 22.23 17.43 10.59
CA GLU A 79 20.91 18.06 10.45
C GLU A 79 19.80 17.23 11.11
N LEU A 80 20.00 15.91 11.21
CA LEU A 80 19.07 14.99 11.87
C LEU A 80 19.70 14.33 13.10
N SER A 81 18.93 14.24 14.18
CA SER A 81 19.29 13.43 15.34
C SER A 81 19.12 11.94 15.04
N LYS A 82 19.61 11.07 15.92
CA LYS A 82 19.37 9.62 15.79
C LYS A 82 17.87 9.33 15.87
N ASP A 83 17.17 10.01 16.78
CA ASP A 83 15.75 9.81 17.00
C ASP A 83 14.94 10.21 15.76
N ASP A 84 15.30 11.32 15.08
CA ASP A 84 14.66 11.71 13.82
C ASP A 84 14.84 10.63 12.73
N VAL A 85 16.03 10.05 12.61
CA VAL A 85 16.28 8.96 11.65
C VAL A 85 15.47 7.71 12.01
N MET A 86 15.35 7.40 13.29
CA MET A 86 14.58 6.25 13.77
C MET A 86 13.08 6.45 13.51
N ASP A 87 12.56 7.65 13.75
CA ASP A 87 11.15 7.99 13.52
C ASP A 87 10.80 7.89 12.02
N GLU A 88 11.66 8.40 11.15
CA GLU A 88 11.50 8.26 9.70
C GLU A 88 11.59 6.77 9.29
N LEU A 89 12.60 6.04 9.74
CA LEU A 89 12.75 4.62 9.41
C LEU A 89 11.54 3.78 9.85
N MET A 90 11.04 4.02 11.06
CA MET A 90 9.83 3.37 11.56
C MET A 90 8.61 3.72 10.71
N THR A 91 8.45 4.98 10.33
CA THR A 91 7.35 5.44 9.48
C THR A 91 7.32 4.71 8.15
N PHE A 92 8.47 4.59 7.47
CA PHE A 92 8.54 3.91 6.17
C PHE A 92 8.38 2.39 6.28
N LEU A 93 8.94 1.75 7.32
CA LEU A 93 8.76 0.31 7.55
C LEU A 93 7.28 -0.02 7.80
N PHE A 94 6.62 0.77 8.64
CA PHE A 94 5.20 0.60 8.93
C PHE A 94 4.33 0.84 7.69
N ALA A 95 4.56 1.94 6.98
CA ALA A 95 3.75 2.31 5.82
C ALA A 95 3.90 1.33 4.64
N GLY A 96 5.11 0.79 4.42
CA GLY A 96 5.40 -0.11 3.31
C GLY A 96 4.93 -1.54 3.55
N LEU A 97 5.30 -2.14 4.69
CA LEU A 97 5.17 -3.59 4.89
C LEU A 97 3.73 -4.10 4.95
N GLU A 98 2.90 -3.49 5.81
CA GLU A 98 1.53 -3.99 6.04
C GLU A 98 0.65 -3.76 4.81
N ARG A 99 0.83 -2.62 4.13
CA ARG A 99 0.04 -2.23 2.97
C ARG A 99 0.33 -3.08 1.73
N THR A 100 1.61 -3.34 1.41
CA THR A 100 1.93 -4.14 0.22
C THR A 100 1.67 -5.63 0.45
N ALA A 101 1.84 -6.13 1.67
CA ALA A 101 1.46 -7.50 2.01
C ALA A 101 -0.06 -7.74 1.88
N ALA A 102 -0.88 -6.82 2.40
CA ALA A 102 -2.33 -6.88 2.22
C ALA A 102 -2.72 -6.86 0.74
N ALA A 103 -2.09 -5.97 -0.04
CA ALA A 103 -2.37 -5.84 -1.46
C ALA A 103 -2.01 -7.09 -2.28
N LEU A 104 -0.86 -7.71 -1.99
CA LEU A 104 -0.49 -8.98 -2.59
C LEU A 104 -1.48 -10.08 -2.23
N MET A 105 -1.86 -10.18 -0.95
CA MET A 105 -2.80 -11.19 -0.49
C MET A 105 -4.15 -11.05 -1.22
N TRP A 106 -4.67 -9.83 -1.33
CA TRP A 106 -5.92 -9.58 -2.02
C TRP A 106 -5.81 -9.83 -3.53
N ALA A 107 -4.74 -9.35 -4.18
CA ALA A 107 -4.48 -9.61 -5.59
C ALA A 107 -4.41 -11.12 -5.88
N PHE A 108 -3.67 -11.90 -5.08
CA PHE A 108 -3.59 -13.34 -5.24
C PHE A 108 -4.94 -14.03 -5.05
N PHE A 109 -5.71 -13.62 -4.04
CA PHE A 109 -7.03 -14.16 -3.79
C PHE A 109 -7.98 -13.90 -4.96
N MET A 110 -8.04 -12.66 -5.44
CA MET A 110 -8.91 -12.28 -6.56
C MET A 110 -8.47 -12.93 -7.88
N ILE A 111 -7.18 -12.95 -8.20
CA ILE A 111 -6.65 -13.65 -9.39
C ILE A 111 -6.97 -15.16 -9.32
N GLY A 112 -6.88 -15.76 -8.13
CA GLY A 112 -7.19 -17.17 -7.92
C GLY A 112 -8.69 -17.51 -8.00
N LEU A 113 -9.57 -16.54 -7.77
CA LEU A 113 -11.03 -16.67 -7.93
C LEU A 113 -11.52 -16.45 -9.37
N HIS A 114 -10.73 -15.76 -10.18
CA HIS A 114 -11.08 -15.29 -11.53
C HIS A 114 -10.14 -15.85 -12.60
N PRO A 115 -10.32 -17.11 -13.04
CA PRO A 115 -9.47 -17.73 -14.08
C PRO A 115 -9.38 -16.92 -15.37
N GLU A 116 -10.46 -16.23 -15.76
CA GLU A 116 -10.53 -15.37 -16.93
C GLU A 116 -9.60 -14.15 -16.81
N VAL A 117 -9.49 -13.56 -15.61
CA VAL A 117 -8.56 -12.47 -15.33
C VAL A 117 -7.14 -13.00 -15.34
N GLN A 118 -6.92 -14.17 -14.73
CA GLN A 118 -5.60 -14.79 -14.69
C GLN A 118 -5.10 -15.14 -16.10
N GLN A 119 -5.96 -15.62 -16.99
CA GLN A 119 -5.60 -15.88 -18.38
C GLN A 119 -5.12 -14.61 -19.10
N LYS A 120 -5.85 -13.49 -18.97
CA LYS A 120 -5.42 -12.21 -19.54
C LYS A 120 -4.08 -11.72 -18.97
N ILE A 121 -3.83 -11.94 -17.67
CA ILE A 121 -2.52 -11.66 -17.07
C ILE A 121 -1.43 -12.56 -17.70
N GLN A 122 -1.70 -13.86 -17.89
CA GLN A 122 -0.72 -14.76 -18.52
C GLN A 122 -0.41 -14.33 -19.96
N GLU A 123 -1.42 -13.95 -20.74
CA GLU A 123 -1.25 -13.42 -22.09
C GLU A 123 -0.37 -12.15 -22.09
N GLU A 124 -0.59 -11.23 -21.15
CA GLU A 124 0.27 -10.06 -20.96
C GLU A 124 1.72 -10.44 -20.59
N LEU A 125 1.90 -11.38 -19.65
CA LEU A 125 3.21 -11.83 -19.22
C LEU A 125 3.98 -12.52 -20.34
N ASP A 126 3.32 -13.40 -21.10
CA ASP A 126 3.93 -14.08 -22.26
C ASP A 126 4.34 -13.06 -23.34
N ASN A 127 3.57 -11.99 -23.54
CA ASN A 127 3.91 -10.91 -24.48
C ASN A 127 5.12 -10.09 -24.04
N VAL A 128 5.24 -9.75 -22.74
CA VAL A 128 6.32 -8.90 -22.21
C VAL A 128 7.61 -9.69 -22.00
N PHE A 129 7.51 -10.92 -21.50
CA PHE A 129 8.68 -11.74 -21.12
C PHE A 129 9.08 -12.76 -22.19
N GLY A 130 8.19 -13.08 -23.13
CA GLY A 130 8.44 -14.09 -24.15
C GLY A 130 8.74 -15.47 -23.53
N GLU A 131 9.75 -16.15 -24.07
CA GLU A 131 10.14 -17.49 -23.60
C GLU A 131 11.01 -17.46 -22.32
N ASP A 132 11.55 -16.30 -21.94
CA ASP A 132 12.43 -16.18 -20.77
C ASP A 132 11.64 -15.89 -19.49
N ARG A 133 11.21 -16.97 -18.84
CA ARG A 133 10.42 -16.93 -17.60
C ARG A 133 11.24 -16.70 -16.34
N GLU A 134 12.56 -16.85 -16.42
CA GLU A 134 13.46 -16.81 -15.25
C GLU A 134 14.22 -15.48 -15.13
N ARG A 135 14.27 -14.66 -16.20
CA ARG A 135 14.89 -13.34 -16.09
C ARG A 135 14.16 -12.44 -15.10
N TYR A 136 14.94 -11.58 -14.43
CA TYR A 136 14.41 -10.51 -13.60
C TYR A 136 13.67 -9.47 -14.45
N ALA A 137 12.57 -8.97 -13.91
CA ALA A 137 11.82 -7.87 -14.51
C ALA A 137 12.63 -6.57 -14.43
N THR A 138 12.68 -5.85 -15.54
CA THR A 138 13.24 -4.51 -15.65
C THR A 138 12.15 -3.46 -15.42
N GLU A 139 12.53 -2.20 -15.24
CA GLU A 139 11.56 -1.10 -15.10
C GLU A 139 10.65 -0.97 -16.32
N ASP A 140 11.18 -1.17 -17.52
CA ASP A 140 10.42 -1.12 -18.77
C ASP A 140 9.39 -2.26 -18.83
N ASP A 141 9.79 -3.48 -18.47
CA ASP A 141 8.84 -4.61 -18.40
C ASP A 141 7.68 -4.30 -17.46
N LEU A 142 7.98 -3.77 -16.27
CA LEU A 142 6.95 -3.44 -15.28
C LEU A 142 6.02 -2.33 -15.77
N ASN A 143 6.51 -1.39 -16.58
CA ASN A 143 5.69 -0.35 -17.20
C ASN A 143 4.72 -0.95 -18.23
N ASP A 144 5.15 -1.97 -18.97
CA ASP A 144 4.35 -2.63 -20.00
C ASP A 144 3.26 -3.57 -19.42
N LEU A 145 3.36 -3.97 -18.14
CA LEU A 145 2.33 -4.72 -17.42
C LEU A 145 1.08 -3.88 -17.09
N THR A 146 0.36 -3.49 -18.13
CA THR A 146 -0.80 -2.59 -18.10
C THR A 146 -2.02 -3.26 -17.47
N TYR A 147 -2.35 -4.48 -17.86
CA TYR A 147 -3.47 -5.24 -17.35
C TYR A 147 -3.25 -5.64 -15.88
N LEU A 148 -2.05 -6.07 -15.51
CA LEU A 148 -1.71 -6.29 -14.10
C LEU A 148 -1.84 -5.00 -13.27
N SER A 149 -1.55 -3.82 -13.86
CA SER A 149 -1.84 -2.53 -13.20
C SER A 149 -3.32 -2.33 -12.96
N CYS A 150 -4.18 -2.75 -13.88
CA CYS A 150 -5.63 -2.64 -13.76
C CYS A 150 -6.15 -3.51 -12.62
N VAL A 151 -5.62 -4.74 -12.50
CA VAL A 151 -5.90 -5.66 -11.40
C VAL A 151 -5.55 -5.05 -10.04
N LEU A 152 -4.40 -4.37 -9.95
CA LEU A 152 -3.93 -3.75 -8.71
C LEU A 152 -4.66 -2.44 -8.35
N LYS A 153 -5.35 -1.82 -9.30
CA LYS A 153 -6.11 -0.61 -9.01
C LYS A 153 -7.33 -0.91 -8.13
N LEU A 154 -7.94 -2.10 -8.26
CA LEU A 154 -9.26 -2.47 -7.71
C LEU A 154 -9.37 -2.42 -6.17
N GLU A 155 -8.28 -2.24 -5.46
CA GLU A 155 -8.24 -2.39 -4.01
C GLU A 155 -8.56 -1.10 -3.24
N CYS A 156 -8.50 0.09 -3.83
CA CYS A 156 -8.70 1.35 -3.10
C CYS A 156 -9.03 2.50 -4.06
N TYR A 157 -10.13 3.24 -3.88
CA TYR A 157 -10.32 4.53 -4.54
C TYR A 157 -11.04 5.52 -3.64
N ALA A 158 -10.57 6.75 -3.64
CA ALA A 158 -11.06 7.81 -2.80
C ALA A 158 -11.65 8.92 -3.69
N ASP A 159 -12.93 9.21 -3.57
CA ASP A 159 -13.49 10.43 -4.16
C ASP A 159 -12.89 11.68 -3.49
N VAL A 160 -12.63 12.70 -4.31
CA VAL A 160 -12.32 14.05 -3.84
C VAL A 160 -13.63 14.81 -3.85
N ILE A 161 -14.35 14.75 -2.73
CA ILE A 161 -15.61 15.46 -2.57
C ILE A 161 -15.35 16.98 -2.64
N ARG A 162 -15.67 17.62 -3.78
CA ARG A 162 -15.92 19.07 -3.86
C ARG A 162 -17.32 19.36 -3.34
N SER A 163 -17.51 19.22 -2.03
CA SER A 163 -18.76 19.72 -1.44
C SER A 163 -18.69 21.24 -1.47
N GLY A 164 -19.78 21.92 -1.88
CA GLY A 164 -19.91 23.37 -1.75
C GLY A 164 -19.97 23.86 -0.29
N HIS A 165 -19.67 22.98 0.67
CA HIS A 165 -19.72 23.26 2.10
C HIS A 165 -18.36 23.66 2.63
N THR A 166 -18.35 24.59 3.57
CA THR A 166 -17.13 24.98 4.29
C THR A 166 -16.91 24.03 5.45
N ILE A 167 -15.77 23.33 5.44
CA ILE A 167 -15.36 22.46 6.55
C ILE A 167 -14.72 23.35 7.63
N PRO A 168 -15.22 23.34 8.88
CA PRO A 168 -14.63 24.14 9.95
C PRO A 168 -13.18 23.75 10.24
N LYS A 169 -12.36 24.74 10.60
CA LYS A 169 -10.99 24.48 11.06
C LYS A 169 -11.01 23.55 12.28
N GLY A 170 -10.22 22.49 12.24
CA GLY A 170 -10.12 21.49 13.30
C GLY A 170 -11.10 20.32 13.16
N ALA A 171 -11.97 20.32 12.14
CA ALA A 171 -12.79 19.16 11.83
C ALA A 171 -11.95 18.01 11.25
N SER A 172 -12.21 16.80 11.72
CA SER A 172 -11.66 15.57 11.13
C SER A 172 -12.47 15.17 9.91
N CYS A 173 -11.79 14.87 8.81
CA CYS A 173 -12.41 14.40 7.57
C CYS A 173 -11.94 12.97 7.29
N PHE A 174 -12.89 12.09 6.98
CA PHE A 174 -12.62 10.73 6.56
C PHE A 174 -13.07 10.57 5.12
N ILE A 175 -12.15 10.10 4.26
CA ILE A 175 -12.49 9.67 2.91
C ILE A 175 -12.71 8.17 2.99
N LEU A 176 -13.96 7.74 2.82
CA LEU A 176 -14.33 6.34 2.95
C LEU A 176 -14.20 5.64 1.61
N SER A 177 -12.96 5.32 1.23
CA SER A 177 -12.64 4.75 -0.09
C SER A 177 -13.48 3.52 -0.44
N TYR A 178 -13.79 2.69 0.55
CA TYR A 178 -14.64 1.51 0.37
C TYR A 178 -16.00 1.82 -0.28
N PHE A 179 -16.69 2.89 0.15
CA PHE A 179 -17.99 3.28 -0.40
C PHE A 179 -17.86 3.99 -1.73
N LEU A 180 -16.79 4.77 -1.92
CA LEU A 180 -16.53 5.51 -3.15
C LEU A 180 -16.24 4.55 -4.31
N ASN A 181 -15.60 3.42 -4.01
CA ASN A 181 -15.40 2.30 -4.95
C ASN A 181 -16.69 1.58 -5.33
N ARG A 182 -17.75 1.80 -4.57
CA ARG A 182 -19.04 1.12 -4.70
C ARG A 182 -20.17 2.03 -5.09
N ASP A 183 -19.84 3.26 -5.49
CA ASP A 183 -20.81 4.18 -6.04
C ASP A 183 -21.21 3.70 -7.45
N GLU A 184 -22.42 3.15 -7.58
CA GLU A 184 -22.98 2.69 -8.86
C GLU A 184 -23.06 3.80 -9.91
N SER A 185 -23.11 5.08 -9.51
CA SER A 185 -23.09 6.21 -10.45
C SER A 185 -21.74 6.40 -11.13
N VAL A 186 -20.66 5.90 -10.54
CA VAL A 186 -19.30 5.94 -11.07
C VAL A 186 -18.89 4.58 -11.63
N TYR A 187 -19.25 3.50 -10.92
CA TYR A 187 -18.86 2.13 -11.21
C TYR A 187 -20.11 1.25 -11.39
N PRO A 188 -20.66 1.10 -12.61
CA PRO A 188 -21.80 0.22 -12.85
C PRO A 188 -21.48 -1.21 -12.42
N ASP A 189 -22.34 -1.90 -11.67
CA ASP A 189 -22.07 -3.23 -11.08
C ASP A 189 -20.77 -3.29 -10.23
N PRO A 190 -20.66 -2.47 -9.17
CA PRO A 190 -19.39 -2.27 -8.44
C PRO A 190 -18.93 -3.47 -7.62
N GLU A 191 -19.83 -4.41 -7.32
CA GLU A 191 -19.48 -5.65 -6.62
C GLU A 191 -18.84 -6.70 -7.54
N ILE A 192 -18.83 -6.46 -8.86
CA ILE A 192 -18.13 -7.32 -9.82
C ILE A 192 -16.67 -6.89 -9.89
N PHE A 193 -15.77 -7.83 -9.57
CA PHE A 193 -14.35 -7.68 -9.82
C PHE A 193 -14.07 -7.69 -11.32
N ASP A 194 -13.87 -6.49 -11.89
CA ASP A 194 -13.65 -6.29 -13.32
C ASP A 194 -12.46 -5.32 -13.55
N PRO A 195 -11.26 -5.87 -13.81
CA PRO A 195 -10.09 -5.07 -14.18
C PRO A 195 -10.26 -4.29 -15.48
N ASP A 196 -11.13 -4.71 -16.40
CA ASP A 196 -11.29 -4.05 -17.70
C ASP A 196 -11.80 -2.60 -17.54
N ARG A 197 -12.44 -2.27 -16.41
CA ARG A 197 -12.83 -0.89 -16.05
C ARG A 197 -11.65 0.08 -16.03
N PHE A 198 -10.45 -0.41 -15.74
CA PHE A 198 -9.25 0.42 -15.58
C PHE A 198 -8.32 0.38 -16.79
N LEU A 199 -8.71 -0.31 -17.86
CA LEU A 199 -8.04 -0.20 -19.16
C LEU A 199 -8.05 1.27 -19.62
N PRO A 200 -7.00 1.75 -20.32
CA PRO A 200 -6.85 3.16 -20.66
C PRO A 200 -8.10 3.79 -21.29
N GLU A 201 -8.76 3.09 -22.22
CA GLU A 201 -9.96 3.52 -22.92
C GLU A 201 -11.22 3.62 -22.04
N ASN A 202 -11.28 2.86 -20.95
CA ASN A 202 -12.40 2.87 -20.00
C ASN A 202 -12.13 3.80 -18.84
N ALA A 203 -10.90 3.81 -18.32
CA ALA A 203 -10.47 4.72 -17.27
C ALA A 203 -10.60 6.19 -17.70
N ALA A 204 -10.39 6.50 -18.98
CA ALA A 204 -10.58 7.85 -19.53
C ALA A 204 -12.04 8.37 -19.47
N LYS A 205 -13.01 7.49 -19.26
CA LYS A 205 -14.44 7.84 -19.11
C LYS A 205 -14.83 8.10 -17.66
N LEU A 206 -13.98 7.71 -16.70
CA LEU A 206 -14.26 7.90 -15.28
C LEU A 206 -14.10 9.37 -14.89
N PRO A 207 -14.85 9.84 -13.88
CA PRO A 207 -14.65 11.18 -13.32
C PRO A 207 -13.21 11.41 -12.84
N ASP A 208 -12.79 12.67 -12.85
CA ASP A 208 -11.51 13.05 -12.25
C ASP A 208 -11.44 12.57 -10.80
N CYS A 209 -10.27 12.05 -10.41
CA CYS A 209 -10.03 11.48 -9.08
C CYS A 209 -10.89 10.26 -8.71
N ALA A 210 -11.64 9.67 -9.65
CA ALA A 210 -12.37 8.43 -9.39
C ALA A 210 -11.42 7.27 -9.01
N VAL A 211 -10.17 7.31 -9.51
CA VAL A 211 -9.16 6.25 -9.34
C VAL A 211 -7.93 6.77 -8.60
N VAL A 212 -7.94 6.75 -7.26
CA VAL A 212 -6.82 7.25 -6.42
C VAL A 212 -6.45 6.29 -5.27
N PRO A 213 -5.95 5.07 -5.57
CA PRO A 213 -5.58 4.08 -4.55
C PRO A 213 -4.51 4.55 -3.56
N PHE A 214 -3.72 5.52 -4.00
CA PHE A 214 -2.61 6.10 -3.24
C PHE A 214 -2.91 7.54 -2.81
N GLY A 215 -4.18 7.94 -2.78
CA GLY A 215 -4.60 9.31 -2.53
C GLY A 215 -4.26 10.27 -3.67
N ALA A 216 -4.61 11.55 -3.48
CA ALA A 216 -4.43 12.60 -4.48
C ALA A 216 -3.90 13.90 -3.86
N GLY A 217 -3.39 14.80 -4.71
CA GLY A 217 -2.90 16.12 -4.30
C GLY A 217 -1.58 16.08 -3.51
N GLN A 218 -1.34 17.12 -2.71
CA GLN A 218 -0.06 17.36 -2.03
C GLN A 218 0.31 16.31 -0.95
N ARG A 219 -0.65 15.49 -0.55
CA ARG A 219 -0.51 14.46 0.49
C ARG A 219 -0.78 13.06 -0.06
N ASN A 220 -0.60 12.86 -1.37
CA ASN A 220 -0.64 11.53 -1.95
C ASN A 220 0.52 10.66 -1.41
N CYS A 221 0.43 9.36 -1.61
CA CYS A 221 1.42 8.42 -1.13
C CYS A 221 2.78 8.66 -1.80
N ILE A 222 3.78 8.96 -0.97
CA ILE A 222 5.18 9.07 -1.41
C ILE A 222 5.71 7.73 -1.97
N GLY A 223 5.15 6.61 -1.51
CA GLY A 223 5.53 5.25 -1.90
C GLY A 223 4.84 4.72 -3.14
N LEU A 224 3.98 5.50 -3.83
CA LEU A 224 3.19 5.03 -4.98
C LEU A 224 4.01 4.27 -6.03
N MET A 225 5.11 4.86 -6.49
CA MET A 225 5.95 4.25 -7.51
C MET A 225 6.63 2.97 -6.99
N PHE A 226 7.17 3.03 -5.78
CA PHE A 226 7.85 1.89 -5.15
C PHE A 226 6.88 0.71 -4.95
N ALA A 227 5.71 0.96 -4.36
CA ALA A 227 4.69 -0.05 -4.12
C ALA A 227 4.21 -0.67 -5.45
N THR A 228 3.96 0.14 -6.48
CA THR A 228 3.54 -0.38 -7.80
C THR A 228 4.60 -1.29 -8.40
N MET A 229 5.88 -0.90 -8.34
CA MET A 229 6.98 -1.72 -8.83
C MET A 229 7.12 -3.02 -8.02
N GLU A 230 7.06 -2.93 -6.69
CA GLU A 230 7.17 -4.07 -5.79
C GLU A 230 6.07 -5.10 -6.05
N LEU A 231 4.81 -4.65 -6.07
CA LEU A 231 3.64 -5.50 -6.31
C LEU A 231 3.72 -6.20 -7.66
N LYS A 232 4.00 -5.45 -8.73
CA LYS A 232 4.15 -6.03 -10.08
C LYS A 232 5.32 -7.00 -10.17
N THR A 233 6.45 -6.70 -9.54
CA THR A 233 7.63 -7.59 -9.55
C THR A 233 7.29 -8.93 -8.90
N ILE A 234 6.68 -8.91 -7.71
CA ILE A 234 6.32 -10.13 -6.99
C ILE A 234 5.25 -10.93 -7.75
N LEU A 235 4.19 -10.26 -8.21
CA LEU A 235 3.09 -10.91 -8.93
C LEU A 235 3.56 -11.50 -10.26
N SER A 236 4.29 -10.75 -11.08
CA SER A 236 4.84 -11.26 -12.36
C SER A 236 5.82 -12.41 -12.15
N SER A 237 6.66 -12.36 -11.11
CA SER A 237 7.61 -13.45 -10.83
C SER A 237 6.89 -14.76 -10.45
N ILE A 238 5.81 -14.66 -9.68
CA ILE A 238 5.05 -15.84 -9.25
C ILE A 238 4.17 -16.35 -10.40
N LEU A 239 3.44 -15.47 -11.07
CA LEU A 239 2.47 -15.86 -12.11
C LEU A 239 3.14 -16.42 -13.37
N ARG A 240 4.37 -16.02 -13.70
CA ARG A 240 5.12 -16.67 -14.81
C ARG A 240 5.41 -18.15 -14.58
N ASN A 241 5.46 -18.57 -13.32
CA ASN A 241 5.86 -19.93 -12.93
C ASN A 241 4.72 -20.77 -12.35
N TYR A 242 3.64 -20.13 -11.90
CA TYR A 242 2.55 -20.79 -11.20
C TYR A 242 1.20 -20.25 -11.61
N ASN A 243 0.24 -21.17 -11.74
CA ASN A 243 -1.17 -20.83 -11.76
C ASN A 243 -1.73 -20.88 -10.34
N ILE A 244 -2.49 -19.86 -9.98
CA ILE A 244 -3.06 -19.69 -8.65
C ILE A 244 -4.53 -20.06 -8.70
N LYS A 245 -4.99 -20.83 -7.72
CA LYS A 245 -6.41 -21.18 -7.60
C LYS A 245 -6.84 -20.94 -6.17
N SER A 246 -7.93 -20.19 -6.00
CA SER A 246 -8.54 -20.05 -4.68
C SER A 246 -9.16 -21.38 -4.26
N LEU A 247 -8.97 -21.73 -2.98
CA LEU A 247 -9.68 -22.85 -2.36
C LEU A 247 -11.11 -22.46 -1.93
N ASP A 248 -11.36 -21.15 -1.84
CA ASP A 248 -12.71 -20.63 -1.60
C ASP A 248 -13.47 -20.60 -2.93
N SER A 249 -14.74 -21.01 -2.88
CA SER A 249 -15.67 -20.97 -4.01
C SER A 249 -16.68 -19.84 -3.89
N SER A 250 -16.73 -19.17 -2.75
CA SER A 250 -17.61 -18.03 -2.53
C SER A 250 -17.02 -16.81 -3.25
N ARG A 251 -17.73 -16.32 -4.27
CA ARG A 251 -17.44 -15.04 -4.94
C ARG A 251 -17.74 -13.82 -4.07
N CYS A 252 -18.08 -14.03 -2.79
CA CYS A 252 -18.60 -13.00 -1.91
C CYS A 252 -17.57 -12.70 -0.82
N THR A 253 -16.75 -11.69 -1.05
CA THR A 253 -15.95 -11.08 0.01
C THR A 253 -16.87 -10.21 0.86
N SER A 254 -17.65 -10.83 1.76
CA SER A 254 -18.48 -10.05 2.70
C SER A 254 -17.57 -9.32 3.70
N PHE A 255 -17.30 -8.05 3.46
CA PHE A 255 -16.73 -7.17 4.48
C PHE A 255 -17.81 -6.85 5.51
N SER A 256 -17.78 -7.55 6.65
CA SER A 256 -18.70 -7.28 7.74
C SER A 256 -18.20 -6.08 8.56
N TYR A 257 -18.51 -4.86 8.12
CA TYR A 257 -18.50 -3.73 9.05
C TYR A 257 -19.78 -3.79 9.89
N VAL A 258 -19.67 -4.26 11.14
CA VAL A 258 -20.73 -4.03 12.13
C VAL A 258 -20.65 -2.56 12.55
N LEU A 259 -21.26 -1.67 11.77
CA LEU A 259 -21.62 -0.35 12.25
C LEU A 259 -22.69 -0.53 13.33
N LEU A 260 -22.26 -0.63 14.59
CA LEU A 260 -23.17 -0.60 15.73
C LEU A 260 -23.74 0.81 15.86
N SER A 261 -24.74 1.15 15.04
CA SER A 261 -25.66 2.23 15.37
C SER A 261 -26.61 1.69 16.44
N LYS A 262 -26.21 1.78 17.71
CA LYS A 262 -27.21 1.81 18.78
C LYS A 262 -27.74 3.24 18.85
N LEU A 263 -28.97 3.41 18.38
CA LEU A 263 -29.87 4.51 18.75
C LEU A 263 -29.91 4.68 20.27
#